data_AF-A0A0D0HYJ7-F1
#
_entry.id   AF-A0A0D0HYJ7-F1
#
_cell.length_a   1.000
_cell.length_b   1.000
_cell.length_c   1.000
_cell.angle_alpha   90.00
_cell.angle_beta   90.00
_cell.angle_gamma   90.00
#
_symmetry.space_group_name_H-M   'P 1'
#
loop_
_entity.id
_entity.type
_entity.pdbx_description
1 polymer ?
#
loop_
_entity_poly.entity_id
_entity_poly.type
_entity_poly.pdbx_seq_one_letter_code
_entity_poly.pdbx_strand_id
1 'polypeptide(L)'
;MTAALDHIVIASPDLTALVEWFAERTGVTAQPGGRHPTGTQNALVALTIDGRRGPQYIELIGPYTDAAAGALPEKFGISELSGPAVQAFAVHPSDIAVAVERARTVGWPTGPVEGLSRHTPEGELLEWRLTKGEPGVPDRYDVPFLIDWGATPQPGETTVPSLELLDFARLESSVERVDALRGEYAEVGVSGIDVRLAERAGFALTVRTAAGDVVEFLPA
;
A
#
# COMPACT_ATOMS: atom_id res chain seq x y z
N MET A 1 3.68 2.32 21.22
CA MET A 1 3.46 3.09 19.98
C MET A 1 2.69 2.20 19.03
N THR A 2 1.80 2.75 18.24
CA THR A 2 1.01 2.01 17.24
C THR A 2 1.28 2.59 15.86
N ALA A 3 1.57 1.73 14.90
CA ALA A 3 1.61 2.02 13.48
C ALA A 3 0.47 1.22 12.83
N ALA A 4 -0.67 1.89 12.65
CA ALA A 4 -1.86 1.24 12.09
C ALA A 4 -1.76 1.15 10.57
N LEU A 5 -2.34 0.12 9.97
CA LEU A 5 -2.52 0.03 8.53
C LEU A 5 -3.12 1.34 7.99
N ASP A 6 -2.43 1.94 7.03
CA ASP A 6 -2.88 3.12 6.30
C ASP A 6 -3.45 2.72 4.95
N HIS A 7 -2.67 2.03 4.12
CA HIS A 7 -3.19 1.52 2.85
C HIS A 7 -2.43 0.31 2.34
N ILE A 8 -3.10 -0.40 1.43
CA ILE A 8 -2.56 -1.55 0.71
C ILE A 8 -2.31 -1.12 -0.74
N VAL A 9 -1.13 -1.44 -1.27
CA VAL A 9 -0.72 -1.06 -2.62
C VAL A 9 -0.88 -2.26 -3.55
N ILE A 10 -1.69 -2.09 -4.60
CA ILE A 10 -1.76 -3.00 -5.74
C ILE A 10 -1.10 -2.29 -6.92
N ALA A 11 -0.01 -2.86 -7.42
CA ALA A 11 0.81 -2.27 -8.48
C ALA A 11 0.64 -3.04 -9.80
N SER A 12 0.81 -2.32 -10.93
CA SER A 12 0.77 -2.89 -12.28
C SER A 12 1.59 -2.01 -13.25
N PRO A 13 2.17 -2.59 -14.33
CA PRO A 13 2.79 -1.81 -15.40
C PRO A 13 1.78 -1.00 -16.24
N ASP A 14 0.48 -1.23 -16.07
CA ASP A 14 -0.61 -0.49 -16.71
C ASP A 14 -1.72 -0.21 -15.70
N LEU A 15 -1.92 1.08 -15.36
CA LEU A 15 -2.96 1.49 -14.41
C LEU A 15 -4.37 1.32 -14.97
N THR A 16 -4.58 1.58 -16.27
CA THR A 16 -5.91 1.46 -16.88
C THR A 16 -6.37 0.00 -16.81
N ALA A 17 -5.50 -0.92 -17.24
CA ALA A 17 -5.77 -2.35 -17.16
C ALA A 17 -5.93 -2.83 -15.71
N LEU A 18 -5.19 -2.24 -14.77
CA LEU A 18 -5.32 -2.54 -13.34
C LEU A 18 -6.70 -2.14 -12.78
N VAL A 19 -7.19 -0.94 -13.12
CA VAL A 19 -8.51 -0.46 -12.70
C VAL A 19 -9.62 -1.33 -13.28
N GLU A 20 -9.51 -1.71 -14.55
CA GLU A 20 -10.47 -2.61 -15.21
C GLU A 20 -10.47 -4.00 -14.57
N TRP A 21 -9.29 -4.61 -14.41
CA TRP A 21 -9.14 -5.90 -13.74
C TRP A 21 -9.68 -5.90 -12.30
N PHE A 22 -9.45 -4.82 -11.56
CA PHE A 22 -9.94 -4.70 -10.20
C PHE A 22 -11.47 -4.59 -10.17
N ALA A 23 -12.05 -3.79 -11.08
CA ALA A 23 -13.49 -3.64 -11.21
C ALA A 23 -14.19 -4.93 -11.64
N GLU A 24 -13.61 -5.71 -12.55
CA GLU A 24 -14.14 -7.02 -12.95
C GLU A 24 -14.22 -8.01 -11.78
N ARG A 25 -13.23 -8.00 -10.90
CA ARG A 25 -13.16 -8.91 -9.75
C ARG A 25 -14.03 -8.49 -8.57
N THR A 26 -14.16 -7.19 -8.34
CA THR A 26 -14.79 -6.64 -7.13
C THR A 26 -16.14 -5.98 -7.38
N GLY A 27 -16.49 -5.71 -8.63
CA GLY A 27 -17.63 -4.87 -8.99
C GLY A 27 -17.44 -3.38 -8.65
N VAL A 28 -16.24 -2.97 -8.19
CA VAL A 28 -15.96 -1.59 -7.77
C VAL A 28 -14.92 -0.95 -8.68
N THR A 29 -15.30 0.15 -9.33
CA THR A 29 -14.36 0.99 -10.07
C THR A 29 -13.64 1.96 -9.13
N ALA A 30 -12.31 1.90 -9.10
CA ALA A 30 -11.49 2.80 -8.31
C ALA A 30 -11.63 4.25 -8.79
N GLN A 31 -11.68 5.20 -7.84
CA GLN A 31 -11.76 6.63 -8.13
C GLN A 31 -10.37 7.16 -8.52
N PRO A 32 -10.21 8.01 -9.55
CA PRO A 32 -8.93 8.63 -9.84
C PRO A 32 -8.37 9.37 -8.63
N GLY A 33 -7.13 9.04 -8.24
CA GLY A 33 -6.44 9.67 -7.13
C GLY A 33 -5.67 10.89 -7.61
N GLY A 34 -4.51 10.69 -8.23
CA GLY A 34 -3.67 11.79 -8.73
C GLY A 34 -2.33 11.35 -9.28
N ARG A 35 -1.51 12.33 -9.67
CA ARG A 35 -0.17 12.14 -10.22
C ARG A 35 0.91 12.44 -9.19
N HIS A 36 1.85 11.51 -9.03
CA HIS A 36 3.04 11.68 -8.20
C HIS A 36 4.20 12.20 -9.04
N PRO A 37 5.01 13.16 -8.55
CA PRO A 37 6.22 13.63 -9.24
C PRO A 37 7.22 12.54 -9.65
N THR A 38 7.09 11.33 -9.08
CA THR A 38 7.90 10.14 -9.34
C THR A 38 7.52 9.38 -10.61
N GLY A 39 6.58 9.87 -11.42
CA GLY A 39 6.19 9.25 -12.70
C GLY A 39 5.10 8.19 -12.58
N THR A 40 4.45 8.09 -11.42
CA THR A 40 3.32 7.19 -11.17
C THR A 40 2.04 7.98 -10.95
N GLN A 41 0.90 7.36 -11.22
CA GLN A 41 -0.41 7.86 -10.84
C GLN A 41 -1.22 6.73 -10.20
N ASN A 42 -2.26 7.11 -9.45
CA ASN A 42 -3.05 6.15 -8.70
C ASN A 42 -4.57 6.31 -8.90
N ALA A 43 -5.27 5.25 -8.55
CA ALA A 43 -6.71 5.21 -8.32
C ALA A 43 -6.99 4.56 -6.96
N LEU A 44 -8.07 4.95 -6.31
CA LEU A 44 -8.30 4.74 -4.88
C LEU A 44 -9.64 4.07 -4.62
N VAL A 45 -9.65 3.18 -3.63
CA VAL A 45 -10.87 2.57 -3.08
C VAL A 45 -10.74 2.61 -1.56
N ALA A 46 -11.69 3.22 -0.86
CA ALA A 46 -11.68 3.22 0.60
C ALA A 46 -11.94 1.82 1.16
N LEU A 47 -11.48 1.58 2.39
CA LEU A 47 -11.78 0.38 3.13
C LEU A 47 -12.67 0.70 4.33
N THR A 48 -13.64 -0.17 4.55
CA THR A 48 -14.33 -0.29 5.84
C THR A 48 -13.80 -1.50 6.60
N ILE A 49 -13.82 -1.42 7.93
CA ILE A 49 -13.41 -2.51 8.83
C ILE A 49 -14.51 -2.66 9.89
N ASP A 50 -15.03 -3.87 10.04
CA ASP A 50 -16.21 -4.15 10.86
C ASP A 50 -17.39 -3.24 10.52
N GLY A 51 -17.59 -2.96 9.23
CA GLY A 51 -18.61 -2.06 8.70
C GLY A 51 -18.41 -0.58 9.06
N ARG A 52 -17.24 -0.19 9.59
CA ARG A 52 -16.92 1.20 9.92
C ARG A 52 -15.94 1.81 8.92
N ARG A 53 -16.22 3.05 8.54
CA ARG A 53 -15.32 3.86 7.73
C ARG A 53 -14.15 4.35 8.59
N GLY A 54 -12.96 4.34 8.01
CA GLY A 54 -11.75 4.85 8.64
C GLY A 54 -10.78 5.42 7.59
N PRO A 55 -9.52 5.65 7.98
CA PRO A 55 -8.53 6.19 7.07
C PRO A 55 -7.98 5.17 6.07
N GLN A 56 -8.36 3.89 6.18
CA GLN A 56 -7.80 2.82 5.35
C GLN A 56 -8.30 2.86 3.91
N TYR A 57 -7.42 2.53 2.97
CA TYR A 57 -7.76 2.43 1.54
C TYR A 57 -6.87 1.43 0.79
N ILE A 58 -7.27 1.08 -0.43
CA ILE A 58 -6.46 0.41 -1.43
C ILE A 58 -5.99 1.47 -2.43
N GLU A 59 -4.69 1.49 -2.68
CA GLU A 59 -4.06 2.25 -3.75
C GLU A 59 -3.78 1.33 -4.94
N LEU A 60 -4.47 1.56 -6.05
CA LEU A 60 -4.11 1.01 -7.35
C LEU A 60 -3.09 1.96 -7.99
N ILE A 61 -1.88 1.50 -8.26
CA ILE A 61 -0.79 2.35 -8.75
C ILE A 61 -0.15 1.79 -10.02
N GLY A 62 0.19 2.69 -10.92
CA GLY A 62 0.92 2.39 -12.16
C GLY A 62 1.61 3.63 -12.73
N PRO A 63 2.30 3.50 -13.87
CA PRO A 63 2.90 4.65 -14.56
C PRO A 63 1.83 5.64 -15.03
N TYR A 64 2.25 6.85 -15.42
CA TYR A 64 1.36 7.75 -16.14
C TYR A 64 0.85 7.11 -17.44
N THR A 65 -0.46 7.16 -17.66
CA THR A 65 -1.12 6.63 -18.86
C THR A 65 -0.76 7.38 -20.13
N ASP A 66 -0.22 8.59 -20.01
CA ASP A 66 0.25 9.44 -21.11
C ASP A 66 1.78 9.61 -21.11
N ALA A 67 2.52 8.82 -20.32
CA ALA A 67 3.98 8.85 -20.37
C ALA A 67 4.43 8.54 -21.81
N ALA A 68 5.38 9.33 -22.31
CA ALA A 68 6.10 8.96 -23.51
C ALA A 68 6.74 7.57 -23.32
N ALA A 69 6.83 6.79 -24.40
CA ALA A 69 7.48 5.49 -24.36
C ALA A 69 8.88 5.63 -23.72
N GLY A 70 9.05 5.01 -22.55
CA GLY A 70 10.19 5.22 -21.67
C GLY A 70 10.27 4.13 -20.60
N ALA A 71 11.30 4.19 -19.76
CA ALA A 71 11.46 3.24 -18.67
C ALA A 71 10.28 3.36 -17.69
N LEU A 72 9.73 2.21 -17.30
CA LEU A 72 8.72 2.15 -16.25
C LEU A 72 9.33 2.61 -14.92
N PRO A 73 8.54 3.22 -14.03
CA PRO A 73 8.99 3.52 -12.67
C PRO A 73 9.44 2.25 -11.95
N GLU A 74 10.55 2.33 -11.22
CA GLU A 74 11.05 1.21 -10.40
C GLU A 74 10.29 1.09 -9.08
N LYS A 75 9.56 2.13 -8.67
CA LYS A 75 8.86 2.14 -7.38
C LYS A 75 7.84 1.00 -7.33
N PHE A 76 7.83 0.28 -6.20
CA PHE A 76 7.00 -0.92 -6.03
C PHE A 76 7.32 -2.02 -7.06
N GLY A 77 8.51 -2.04 -7.65
CA GLY A 77 8.89 -3.06 -8.63
C GLY A 77 8.01 -3.07 -9.87
N ILE A 78 7.31 -1.96 -10.19
CA ILE A 78 6.37 -1.87 -11.31
C ILE A 78 7.02 -2.32 -12.62
N SER A 79 8.29 -1.99 -12.83
CA SER A 79 9.07 -2.41 -14.00
C SER A 79 9.32 -3.92 -14.12
N GLU A 80 9.16 -4.67 -13.04
CA GLU A 80 9.38 -6.13 -12.96
C GLU A 80 8.07 -6.93 -12.97
N LEU A 81 6.92 -6.25 -12.85
CA LEU A 81 5.61 -6.89 -12.81
C LEU A 81 5.13 -7.26 -14.22
N SER A 82 4.61 -8.48 -14.35
CA SER A 82 3.91 -8.95 -15.56
C SER A 82 2.41 -8.66 -15.55
N GLY A 83 1.87 -8.17 -14.43
CA GLY A 83 0.47 -7.83 -14.23
C GLY A 83 0.17 -7.35 -12.81
N PRO A 84 -1.12 -7.15 -12.47
CA PRO A 84 -1.56 -6.73 -11.15
C PRO A 84 -1.05 -7.61 -10.00
N ALA A 85 -0.44 -7.00 -8.98
CA ALA A 85 0.00 -7.69 -7.77
C ALA A 85 -0.16 -6.82 -6.51
N VAL A 86 -0.56 -7.44 -5.39
CA VAL A 86 -0.48 -6.80 -4.08
C VAL A 86 0.98 -6.75 -3.67
N GLN A 87 1.55 -5.56 -3.61
CA GLN A 87 3.01 -5.40 -3.67
C GLN A 87 3.60 -4.83 -2.39
N ALA A 88 2.89 -3.91 -1.74
CA ALA A 88 3.36 -3.22 -0.55
C ALA A 88 2.17 -2.77 0.29
N PHE A 89 2.47 -2.21 1.45
CA PHE A 89 1.49 -1.54 2.30
C PHE A 89 2.18 -0.45 3.11
N ALA A 90 1.40 0.51 3.57
CA ALA A 90 1.87 1.58 4.42
C ALA A 90 1.24 1.47 5.81
N VAL A 91 1.98 1.96 6.80
CA VAL A 91 1.44 2.17 8.15
C VAL A 91 1.61 3.62 8.58
N HIS A 92 0.61 4.14 9.28
CA HIS A 92 0.61 5.48 9.85
C HIS A 92 0.93 5.39 11.35
N PRO A 93 2.20 5.59 11.76
CA PRO A 93 2.56 5.67 13.17
C PRO A 93 2.05 6.97 13.80
N SER A 94 1.78 6.91 15.11
CA SER A 94 1.47 8.11 15.91
C SER A 94 2.61 9.13 15.94
N ASP A 95 3.85 8.69 15.68
CA ASP A 95 5.04 9.53 15.52
C ASP A 95 6.01 8.85 14.53
N ILE A 96 6.14 9.43 13.34
CA ILE A 96 6.99 8.88 12.27
C ILE A 96 8.47 8.90 12.60
N ALA A 97 8.96 9.88 13.37
CA ALA A 97 10.38 9.96 13.72
C ALA A 97 10.75 8.83 14.68
N VAL A 98 9.92 8.57 15.70
CA VAL A 98 10.15 7.46 16.63
C VAL A 98 9.99 6.11 15.92
N ALA A 99 9.04 5.98 14.99
CA ALA A 99 8.86 4.76 14.21
C ALA A 99 10.06 4.45 13.31
N VAL A 100 10.65 5.47 12.65
CA VAL A 100 11.88 5.32 11.87
C VAL A 100 13.04 4.85 12.72
N GLU A 101 13.26 5.45 13.90
CA GLU A 101 14.35 5.04 14.80
C GLU A 101 14.21 3.57 15.20
N ARG A 102 13.00 3.13 15.55
CA ARG A 102 12.73 1.72 15.87
C ARG A 102 12.92 0.79 14.67
N ALA A 103 12.38 1.17 13.52
CA ALA A 103 12.52 0.40 12.28
C ALA A 103 13.99 0.18 11.92
N ARG A 104 14.85 1.18 12.13
CA ARG A 104 16.30 1.04 11.94
C ARG A 104 16.95 0.06 12.91
N THR A 105 16.49 -0.04 14.15
CA THR A 105 17.03 -1.02 15.12
C THR A 105 16.80 -2.47 14.70
N VAL A 106 15.76 -2.73 13.91
CA VAL A 106 15.44 -4.04 13.33
C VAL A 106 15.86 -4.17 11.86
N GLY A 107 16.68 -3.23 11.37
CA GLY A 107 17.31 -3.31 10.05
C GLY A 107 16.40 -2.97 8.88
N TRP A 108 15.31 -2.23 9.08
CA TRP A 108 14.48 -1.76 7.96
C TRP A 108 15.19 -0.66 7.16
N PRO A 109 15.24 -0.77 5.82
CA PRO A 109 15.85 0.24 4.96
C PRO A 109 14.86 1.40 4.74
N THR A 110 14.57 2.18 5.78
CA THR A 110 13.56 3.25 5.70
C THR A 110 13.98 4.39 4.78
N GLY A 111 15.28 4.69 4.69
CA GLY A 111 15.74 5.99 4.20
C GLY A 111 15.37 7.13 5.15
N PRO A 112 15.51 8.40 4.70
CA PRO A 112 15.01 9.56 5.42
C PRO A 112 13.48 9.69 5.31
N VAL A 113 12.90 10.46 6.23
CA VAL A 113 11.52 10.95 6.08
C VAL A 113 11.55 12.13 5.11
N GLU A 114 10.79 12.02 4.02
CA GLU A 114 10.74 13.03 2.97
C GLU A 114 9.31 13.50 2.71
N GLY A 115 9.17 14.74 2.24
CA GLY A 115 7.91 15.23 1.70
C GLY A 115 7.55 14.53 0.38
N LEU A 116 6.25 14.35 0.17
CA LEU A 116 5.67 14.01 -1.12
C LEU A 116 4.33 14.71 -1.25
N SER A 117 3.91 14.89 -2.49
CA SER A 117 2.65 15.53 -2.80
C SER A 117 2.04 14.95 -4.07
N ARG A 118 0.75 15.17 -4.22
CA ARG A 118 0.02 14.96 -5.47
C ARG A 118 -1.09 15.99 -5.60
N HIS A 119 -1.48 16.27 -6.84
CA HIS A 119 -2.70 17.00 -7.11
C HIS A 119 -3.87 16.03 -7.27
N THR A 120 -5.04 16.38 -6.73
CA THR A 120 -6.32 15.73 -7.05
C THR A 120 -6.75 16.07 -8.49
N PRO A 121 -7.74 15.36 -9.08
CA PRO A 121 -8.29 15.74 -10.38
C PRO A 121 -8.89 17.16 -10.38
N GLU A 122 -9.38 17.63 -9.23
CA GLU A 122 -9.91 18.98 -9.03
C GLU A 122 -8.81 20.04 -8.82
N GLY A 123 -7.54 19.62 -8.75
CA GLY A 123 -6.38 20.50 -8.64
C GLY A 123 -5.97 20.87 -7.21
N GLU A 124 -6.58 20.27 -6.19
CA GLU A 124 -6.17 20.44 -4.80
C GLU A 124 -4.81 19.77 -4.57
N LEU A 125 -3.88 20.47 -3.92
CA LEU A 125 -2.58 19.93 -3.55
C LEU A 125 -2.70 19.20 -2.21
N LEU A 126 -2.41 17.91 -2.20
CA LEU A 126 -2.28 17.11 -1.00
C LEU A 126 -0.79 16.91 -0.68
N GLU A 127 -0.42 17.07 0.59
CA GLU A 127 0.97 16.98 1.06
C GLU A 127 1.07 16.06 2.27
N TRP A 128 2.09 15.22 2.31
CA TRP A 128 2.38 14.32 3.41
C TRP A 128 3.87 14.02 3.49
N ARG A 129 4.27 13.25 4.51
CA ARG A 129 5.63 12.78 4.71
C ARG A 129 5.65 11.25 4.67
N LEU A 130 6.72 10.67 4.14
CA LEU A 130 6.90 9.22 4.15
C LEU A 130 8.36 8.80 4.08
N THR A 131 8.61 7.54 4.39
CA THR A 131 9.86 6.83 4.09
C THR A 131 9.79 6.25 2.68
N LYS A 132 10.81 6.47 1.83
CA LYS A 132 10.80 6.00 0.43
C LYS A 132 11.74 4.83 0.14
N GLY A 133 12.50 4.35 1.13
CA GLY A 133 13.58 3.39 0.94
C GLY A 133 14.96 4.06 1.08
N GLU A 134 15.99 3.26 1.34
CA GLU A 134 17.37 3.73 1.41
C GLU A 134 18.02 3.70 0.00
N PRO A 135 18.59 4.81 -0.51
CA PRO A 135 19.20 4.84 -1.84
C PRO A 135 20.27 3.75 -2.03
N GLY A 136 20.16 3.00 -3.12
CA GLY A 136 21.09 1.91 -3.45
C GLY A 136 20.89 0.63 -2.62
N VAL A 137 19.88 0.58 -1.75
CA VAL A 137 19.46 -0.63 -1.04
C VAL A 137 18.18 -1.15 -1.69
N PRO A 138 18.09 -2.45 -1.99
CA PRO A 138 16.86 -3.04 -2.51
C PRO A 138 15.67 -2.81 -1.57
N ASP A 139 14.51 -2.47 -2.15
CA ASP A 139 13.26 -2.33 -1.41
C ASP A 139 12.90 -3.66 -0.72
N ARG A 140 12.54 -3.58 0.57
CA ARG A 140 11.95 -4.69 1.32
C ARG A 140 10.43 -4.61 1.27
N TYR A 141 9.81 -5.27 0.29
CA TYR A 141 8.35 -5.30 0.14
C TYR A 141 7.63 -6.07 1.25
N ASP A 142 8.35 -6.81 2.08
CA ASP A 142 7.81 -7.54 3.22
C ASP A 142 7.65 -6.68 4.48
N VAL A 143 8.12 -5.44 4.49
CA VAL A 143 7.90 -4.47 5.58
C VAL A 143 7.14 -3.26 5.06
N PRO A 144 6.33 -2.58 5.89
CA PRO A 144 5.64 -1.39 5.44
C PRO A 144 6.60 -0.22 5.29
N PHE A 145 6.27 0.70 4.39
CA PHE A 145 6.78 2.06 4.50
C PHE A 145 5.93 2.87 5.49
N LEU A 146 6.56 3.83 6.14
CA LEU A 146 5.94 4.69 7.14
C LEU A 146 5.43 5.96 6.46
N ILE A 147 4.20 6.37 6.78
CA ILE A 147 3.55 7.56 6.24
C ILE A 147 2.99 8.42 7.37
N ASP A 148 3.00 9.74 7.18
CA ASP A 148 2.42 10.72 8.09
C ASP A 148 1.74 11.82 7.26
N TRP A 149 0.42 11.88 7.39
CA TRP A 149 -0.43 12.80 6.64
C TRP A 149 -0.46 14.21 7.23
N GLY A 150 0.06 14.42 8.44
CA GLY A 150 0.00 15.70 9.13
C GLY A 150 -1.45 16.17 9.31
N ALA A 151 -1.80 17.27 8.64
CA ALA A 151 -3.16 17.84 8.66
C ALA A 151 -3.99 17.47 7.42
N THR A 152 -3.40 16.76 6.45
CA THR A 152 -4.06 16.38 5.20
C THR A 152 -5.07 15.26 5.47
N PRO A 153 -6.34 15.40 5.04
CA PRO A 153 -7.32 14.33 5.17
C PRO A 153 -6.86 13.04 4.48
N GLN A 154 -6.97 11.90 5.18
CA GLN A 154 -6.53 10.62 4.65
C GLN A 154 -7.48 10.13 3.55
N PRO A 155 -6.97 9.53 2.45
CA PRO A 155 -7.83 9.13 1.33
C PRO A 155 -8.92 8.13 1.68
N GLY A 156 -8.70 7.28 2.69
CA GLY A 156 -9.73 6.39 3.20
C GLY A 156 -10.93 7.13 3.78
N GLU A 157 -10.84 8.40 4.16
CA GLU A 157 -11.98 9.19 4.66
C GLU A 157 -12.75 9.89 3.54
N THR A 158 -12.08 10.20 2.42
CA THR A 158 -12.63 11.06 1.35
C THR A 158 -13.00 10.32 0.08
N THR A 159 -12.42 9.14 -0.19
CA THR A 159 -12.68 8.34 -1.40
C THR A 159 -14.10 7.77 -1.43
N VAL A 160 -14.85 7.91 -2.51
CA VAL A 160 -16.25 7.46 -2.55
C VAL A 160 -16.40 5.93 -2.63
N PRO A 161 -15.83 5.22 -3.63
CA PRO A 161 -15.97 3.77 -3.71
C PRO A 161 -15.33 3.10 -2.49
N SER A 162 -15.95 2.03 -1.99
CA SER A 162 -15.43 1.30 -0.84
C SER A 162 -15.67 -0.20 -0.91
N LEU A 163 -14.82 -0.93 -0.20
CA LEU A 163 -14.92 -2.37 0.06
C LEU A 163 -14.75 -2.61 1.56
N GLU A 164 -15.31 -3.70 2.06
CA GLU A 164 -15.03 -4.14 3.43
C GLU A 164 -13.76 -4.99 3.43
N LEU A 165 -12.76 -4.58 4.22
CA LEU A 165 -11.58 -5.39 4.46
C LEU A 165 -11.93 -6.53 5.43
N LEU A 166 -11.79 -7.77 4.97
CA LEU A 166 -11.98 -8.95 5.82
C LEU A 166 -10.68 -9.43 6.44
N ASP A 167 -9.62 -9.42 5.63
CA ASP A 167 -8.32 -9.92 6.05
C ASP A 167 -7.20 -9.36 5.16
N PHE A 168 -6.07 -9.07 5.78
CA PHE A 168 -4.83 -8.72 5.10
C PHE A 168 -3.65 -9.33 5.84
N ALA A 169 -2.83 -10.09 5.12
CA ALA A 169 -1.69 -10.79 5.69
C ALA A 169 -0.48 -10.76 4.78
N ARG A 170 0.70 -10.63 5.40
CA ARG A 170 1.97 -10.96 4.79
C ARG A 170 2.14 -12.49 4.83
N LEU A 171 2.50 -13.08 3.70
CA LEU A 171 2.77 -14.50 3.56
C LEU A 171 4.27 -14.72 3.43
N GLU A 172 4.77 -15.76 4.09
CA GLU A 172 6.19 -16.17 4.06
C GLU A 172 6.33 -17.69 3.97
N SER A 173 7.41 -18.16 3.33
CA SER A 173 7.61 -19.58 3.01
C SER A 173 8.34 -20.39 4.08
N SER A 174 8.78 -19.75 5.17
CA SER A 174 9.41 -20.44 6.30
C SER A 174 8.95 -19.89 7.64
N VAL A 175 8.90 -20.78 8.64
CA VAL A 175 8.51 -20.42 10.01
C VAL A 175 9.51 -19.43 10.62
N GLU A 176 10.80 -19.61 10.34
CA GLU A 176 11.85 -18.71 10.80
C GLU A 176 11.63 -17.29 10.29
N ARG A 177 11.17 -17.15 9.03
CA ARG A 177 10.91 -15.83 8.46
C ARG A 177 9.64 -15.21 9.03
N VAL A 178 8.59 -16.00 9.22
CA VAL A 178 7.35 -15.58 9.89
C VAL A 178 7.67 -15.02 11.29
N ASP A 179 8.42 -15.76 12.09
CA ASP A 179 8.74 -15.38 13.47
C ASP A 179 9.65 -14.15 13.52
N ALA A 180 10.66 -14.09 12.65
CA ALA A 180 11.51 -12.91 12.53
C ALA A 180 10.70 -11.66 12.19
N LEU A 181 9.85 -11.73 11.16
CA LEU A 181 9.08 -10.58 10.70
C LEU A 181 8.02 -10.13 11.71
N ARG A 182 7.39 -11.07 12.44
CA ARG A 182 6.52 -10.73 13.59
C ARG A 182 7.27 -9.97 14.67
N GLY A 183 8.51 -10.37 14.96
CA GLY A 183 9.38 -9.65 15.90
C GLY A 183 9.71 -8.23 15.40
N GLU A 184 10.08 -8.10 14.13
CA GLU A 184 10.32 -6.80 13.49
C GLU A 184 9.07 -5.89 13.57
N TYR A 185 7.90 -6.42 13.23
CA TYR A 185 6.61 -5.69 13.27
C TYR A 185 6.25 -5.27 14.69
N ALA A 186 6.46 -6.15 15.68
CA ALA A 186 6.18 -5.87 17.07
C ALA A 186 7.07 -4.75 17.64
N GLU A 187 8.36 -4.72 17.28
CA GLU A 187 9.27 -3.66 17.72
C GLU A 187 8.83 -2.28 17.21
N VAL A 188 8.43 -2.20 15.94
CA VAL A 188 7.95 -0.96 15.31
C VAL A 188 6.50 -0.62 15.72
N GLY A 189 5.75 -1.59 16.25
CA GLY A 189 4.36 -1.42 16.67
C GLY A 189 3.35 -1.49 15.52
N VAL A 190 3.69 -2.22 14.45
CA VAL A 190 2.79 -2.45 13.30
C VAL A 190 1.54 -3.21 13.77
N SER A 191 0.37 -2.77 13.30
CA SER A 191 -0.93 -3.34 13.66
C SER A 191 -1.89 -3.34 12.47
N GLY A 192 -2.84 -4.28 12.48
CA GLY A 192 -3.81 -4.46 11.38
C GLY A 192 -3.31 -5.35 10.24
N ILE A 193 -2.19 -6.08 10.44
CA ILE A 193 -1.66 -7.08 9.52
C ILE A 193 -1.07 -8.25 10.31
N ASP A 194 -1.29 -9.47 9.84
CA ASP A 194 -0.64 -10.69 10.35
C ASP A 194 0.45 -11.16 9.38
N VAL A 195 1.40 -11.94 9.89
CA VAL A 195 2.41 -12.63 9.09
C VAL A 195 2.16 -14.13 9.20
N ARG A 196 1.98 -14.83 8.08
CA ARG A 196 1.55 -16.23 8.07
C ARG A 196 2.47 -17.09 7.21
N LEU A 197 2.58 -18.35 7.60
CA LEU A 197 3.26 -19.36 6.78
C LEU A 197 2.38 -19.71 5.58
N ALA A 198 2.96 -19.73 4.39
CA ALA A 198 2.32 -20.18 3.15
C ALA A 198 3.35 -20.81 2.21
N GLU A 199 2.91 -21.47 1.15
CA GLU A 199 3.84 -22.05 0.16
C GLU A 199 4.61 -20.98 -0.63
N ARG A 200 4.01 -19.80 -0.81
CA ARG A 200 4.57 -18.68 -1.56
C ARG A 200 4.54 -17.40 -0.73
N ALA A 201 5.67 -16.70 -0.73
CA ALA A 201 5.77 -15.39 -0.10
C ALA A 201 5.03 -14.32 -0.91
N GLY A 202 4.50 -13.31 -0.23
CA GLY A 202 3.74 -12.22 -0.85
C GLY A 202 2.66 -11.71 0.09
N PHE A 203 1.52 -11.30 -0.45
CA PHE A 203 0.41 -10.79 0.32
C PHE A 203 -0.89 -11.50 -0.03
N ALA A 204 -1.70 -11.79 1.00
CA ALA A 204 -3.09 -12.17 0.86
C ALA A 204 -3.97 -11.00 1.26
N LEU A 205 -4.89 -10.60 0.38
CA LEU A 205 -5.91 -9.59 0.64
C LEU A 205 -7.28 -10.20 0.38
N THR A 206 -8.14 -10.17 1.38
CA THR A 206 -9.53 -10.61 1.29
C THR A 206 -10.46 -9.44 1.56
N VAL A 207 -11.35 -9.17 0.62
CA VAL A 207 -12.33 -8.08 0.70
C VAL A 207 -13.74 -8.60 0.44
N ARG A 208 -14.74 -7.89 0.95
CA ARG A 208 -16.15 -8.13 0.66
C ARG A 208 -16.74 -6.97 -0.14
N THR A 209 -17.45 -7.30 -1.20
CA THR A 209 -18.16 -6.34 -2.05
C THR A 209 -19.48 -5.91 -1.40
N ALA A 210 -20.10 -4.84 -1.89
CA ALA A 210 -21.43 -4.42 -1.44
C ALA A 210 -22.52 -5.47 -1.73
N ALA A 211 -22.32 -6.36 -2.71
CA ALA A 211 -23.22 -7.48 -3.01
C ALA A 211 -23.04 -8.67 -2.03
N GLY A 212 -22.00 -8.63 -1.19
CA GLY A 212 -21.69 -9.68 -0.23
C GLY A 212 -20.68 -10.72 -0.73
N ASP A 213 -20.22 -10.61 -1.97
CA ASP A 213 -19.22 -11.51 -2.54
C ASP A 213 -17.87 -11.32 -1.84
N VAL A 214 -17.17 -12.43 -1.59
CA VAL A 214 -15.82 -12.44 -1.04
C VAL A 214 -14.83 -12.59 -2.18
N VAL A 215 -13.88 -11.66 -2.26
CA VAL A 215 -12.85 -11.62 -3.30
C VAL A 215 -11.49 -11.72 -2.63
N GLU A 216 -10.68 -12.67 -3.09
CA GLU A 216 -9.33 -12.90 -2.60
C GLU A 216 -8.30 -12.55 -3.67
N PHE A 217 -7.25 -11.84 -3.26
CA PHE A 217 -6.04 -11.59 -4.02
C PHE A 217 -4.89 -12.31 -3.33
N LEU A 218 -4.27 -13.25 -4.04
CA LEU A 218 -3.18 -14.08 -3.55
C LEU A 218 -1.94 -13.89 -4.44
N PRO A 219 -0.73 -14.21 -3.95
CA PRO A 219 0.47 -14.21 -4.77
C PRO A 219 0.33 -15.18 -5.95
N ALA A 220 0.89 -14.80 -7.10
CA ALA A 220 0.87 -15.61 -8.32
C ALA A 220 1.59 -16.96 -8.17
#